data_AF-A0A0Q6DXI2-F1
#
_entry.id   AF-A0A0Q6DXI2-F1
#
_cell.length_a   1.000
_cell.length_b   1.000
_cell.length_c   1.000
_cell.angle_alpha   90.00
_cell.angle_beta   90.00
_cell.angle_gamma   90.00
#
_symmetry.space_group_name_H-M   'P 1'
#
loop_
_entity.id
_entity.type
_entity.pdbx_description
1 polymer ?
#
loop_
_entity_poly.entity_id
_entity_poly.type
_entity_poly.pdbx_seq_one_letter_code
_entity_poly.pdbx_strand_id
1 'polypeptide(L)' 'MGMLSSLMIHGVTAVELTSAMPDNGNSRTLTISTADGELSITLFGSTDALEGLPRAARFRVLYAEPEVHALAEAAE' A
#
# COMPACT_ATOMS: atom_id res chain seq x y z
N MET A 1 11.17 18.56 11.29
CA MET A 1 10.87 17.12 11.14
C MET A 1 11.97 16.51 10.29
N GLY A 2 12.82 15.66 10.87
CA GLY A 2 13.87 14.98 10.10
C GLY A 2 13.22 13.96 9.17
N MET A 3 13.43 14.12 7.86
CA MET A 3 13.13 13.09 6.88
C MET A 3 14.01 11.89 7.21
N LEU A 4 13.42 10.71 7.46
CA LEU A 4 14.18 9.46 7.48
C LEU A 4 14.73 9.25 6.07
N SER A 5 16.02 9.53 5.89
CA SER A 5 16.68 9.36 4.58
C SER A 5 16.88 7.89 4.22
N SER A 6 16.88 6.99 5.21
CA SER A 6 17.01 5.56 4.99
C SER A 6 16.37 4.73 6.12
N LEU A 7 15.86 3.56 5.73
CA LEU A 7 15.44 2.47 6.63
C LEU A 7 16.14 1.20 6.14
N MET A 8 16.88 0.53 7.02
CA MET A 8 17.50 -0.77 6.74
C MET A 8 16.79 -1.86 7.54
N ILE A 9 16.44 -2.94 6.87
CA ILE A 9 15.76 -4.09 7.47
C ILE A 9 16.64 -5.32 7.21
N HIS A 10 17.04 -5.99 8.28
CA HIS A 10 17.86 -7.20 8.22
C HIS A 10 17.00 -8.45 8.36
N GLY A 11 17.49 -9.59 7.86
CA GLY A 11 16.80 -10.88 8.01
C GLY A 11 15.48 -10.97 7.25
N VAL A 12 15.37 -10.27 6.11
CA VAL A 12 14.19 -10.33 5.24
C VAL A 12 14.02 -11.73 4.67
N THR A 13 12.84 -12.32 4.86
CA THR A 13 12.46 -13.64 4.36
C THR A 13 11.51 -13.54 3.17
N ALA A 14 10.67 -12.51 3.12
CA ALA A 14 9.77 -12.26 1.99
C ALA A 14 9.50 -10.76 1.82
N VAL A 15 9.23 -10.36 0.58
CA VAL A 15 8.69 -9.04 0.23
C VAL A 15 7.54 -9.27 -0.73
N GLU A 16 6.33 -8.96 -0.29
CA GLU A 16 5.11 -9.28 -1.03
C GLU A 16 4.22 -8.06 -1.18
N LEU A 17 3.55 -7.95 -2.32
CA LEU A 17 2.50 -6.97 -2.55
C LEU A 17 1.22 -7.44 -1.85
N THR A 18 0.69 -6.61 -0.96
CA THR A 18 -0.45 -6.94 -0.10
C THR A 18 -1.72 -6.21 -0.52
N SER A 19 -1.61 -4.99 -1.05
CA SER A 19 -2.74 -4.31 -1.68
C SER A 19 -2.34 -3.31 -2.73
N ALA A 20 -3.27 -3.03 -3.64
CA ALA A 20 -3.18 -1.93 -4.59
C ALA A 20 -4.45 -1.08 -4.53
N MET A 21 -4.30 0.25 -4.57
CA MET A 21 -5.39 1.21 -4.71
C MET A 21 -5.08 2.16 -5.89
N PRO A 22 -5.46 1.79 -7.12
CA PRO A 22 -5.19 2.61 -8.31
C PRO A 22 -5.78 4.03 -8.19
N ASP A 23 -6.97 4.14 -7.59
CA ASP A 23 -7.72 5.40 -7.50
C ASP A 23 -7.26 6.31 -6.34
N ASN A 24 -6.45 5.79 -5.42
CA ASN A 24 -5.91 6.56 -4.30
C ASN A 24 -4.44 6.87 -4.53
N GLY A 25 -4.18 7.78 -5.47
CA GLY A 25 -2.82 8.21 -5.83
C GLY A 25 -1.93 7.07 -6.35
N ASN A 26 -2.54 6.07 -7.00
CA ASN A 26 -1.89 4.84 -7.44
C ASN A 26 -1.08 4.20 -6.30
N SER A 27 -1.70 4.06 -5.12
CA SER A 27 -0.99 3.56 -3.95
C SER A 27 -0.89 2.05 -3.93
N ARG A 28 0.22 1.55 -3.38
CA ARG A 28 0.50 0.13 -3.26
C ARG A 28 1.10 -0.13 -1.89
N THR A 29 0.65 -1.18 -1.24
CA THR A 29 1.14 -1.61 0.07
C THR A 29 1.89 -2.92 -0.09
N LEU A 30 3.12 -2.94 0.40
CA LEU A 30 3.94 -4.13 0.48
C LEU A 30 4.17 -4.51 1.94
N THR A 31 4.30 -5.80 2.19
CA THR A 31 4.70 -6.36 3.47
C THR A 31 6.08 -6.96 3.34
N ILE A 32 6.97 -6.61 4.26
CA ILE A 32 8.30 -7.15 4.43
C ILE A 32 8.27 -8.06 5.66
N SER A 33 8.50 -9.34 5.44
CA SER A 33 8.52 -10.34 6.51
C SER A 33 9.96 -10.61 6.92
N THR A 34 10.19 -10.72 8.22
CA THR A 34 11.45 -11.15 8.83
C THR A 34 11.18 -12.29 9.81
N ALA A 35 12.23 -12.88 10.39
CA ALA A 35 12.07 -13.87 11.46
C ALA A 35 11.40 -13.29 12.73
N ASP A 36 11.48 -11.98 12.91
CA ASP A 36 11.03 -11.28 14.12
C ASP A 36 9.63 -10.64 13.96
N GLY A 37 9.09 -10.60 12.74
CA GLY A 37 7.76 -10.06 12.46
C GLY A 37 7.56 -9.53 11.05
N GLU A 38 6.54 -8.69 10.89
CA GLU A 38 6.16 -8.09 9.60
C GLU A 38 6.17 -6.56 9.69
N LEU A 39 6.65 -5.90 8.64
CA LEU A 39 6.54 -4.47 8.43
C LEU A 39 5.71 -4.22 7.17
N SER A 40 4.73 -3.32 7.24
CA SER A 40 3.98 -2.89 6.06
C SER A 40 4.33 -1.46 5.67
N ILE A 41 4.54 -1.24 4.37
CA ILE A 41 4.90 0.06 3.79
C ILE A 41 3.90 0.37 2.68
N THR A 42 3.26 1.53 2.76
CA THR A 42 2.41 2.06 1.69
C THR A 42 3.16 3.13 0.92
N LEU A 43 3.22 2.97 -0.39
CA LEU A 43 3.88 3.86 -1.34
C LEU A 43 2.81 4.52 -2.22
N PHE A 44 3.06 5.75 -2.67
CA PHE A 44 2.17 6.56 -3.50
C PHE A 44 2.91 7.09 -4.73
N GLY A 45 2.18 7.47 -5.77
CA GLY A 45 2.73 8.03 -7.01
C GLY A 45 3.06 6.95 -8.05
N SER A 46 4.26 6.99 -8.61
CA SER A 46 4.67 6.05 -9.67
C SER A 46 5.07 4.69 -9.08
N THR A 47 4.09 3.88 -8.69
CA THR A 47 4.31 2.59 -8.00
C THR A 47 4.21 1.37 -8.92
N ASP A 48 4.10 1.55 -10.24
CA ASP A 48 3.84 0.45 -11.19
C ASP A 48 4.96 -0.59 -11.26
N ALA A 49 6.20 -0.18 -10.95
CA ALA A 49 7.34 -1.10 -10.82
C ALA A 49 7.13 -2.18 -9.76
N LEU A 50 6.23 -1.96 -8.78
CA LEU A 50 5.93 -2.90 -7.71
C LEU A 50 5.04 -4.07 -8.16
N GLU A 51 4.42 -4.01 -9.35
CA GLU A 51 3.64 -5.14 -9.90
C GLU A 51 4.50 -6.38 -10.20
N GLY A 52 5.83 -6.21 -10.28
CA GLY A 52 6.76 -7.32 -10.42
C GLY A 52 7.02 -8.11 -9.13
N LEU A 53 6.56 -7.61 -7.98
CA LEU A 53 6.69 -8.32 -6.70
C LEU A 53 5.70 -9.49 -6.61
N PRO A 54 6.05 -10.57 -5.89
CA PRO A 54 5.09 -11.62 -5.59
C PRO A 54 3.91 -11.05 -4.80
N ARG A 55 2.70 -11.53 -5.10
CA ARG A 55 1.49 -11.12 -4.39
C ARG A 55 1.31 -12.01 -3.16
N ALA A 56 1.03 -11.39 -2.03
CA ALA A 56 0.67 -12.12 -0.82
C ALA A 56 -0.62 -12.93 -1.06
N ALA A 57 -0.80 -14.05 -0.35
CA ALA A 57 -2.03 -14.85 -0.45
C ALA A 57 -3.30 -14.03 -0.14
N ARG A 58 -3.16 -12.99 0.69
CA ARG A 58 -4.22 -12.05 1.08
C ARG A 58 -4.29 -10.79 0.21
N PHE A 59 -3.65 -10.79 -0.97
CA PHE A 59 -3.60 -9.63 -1.86
C PHE A 59 -5.00 -9.17 -2.27
N ARG A 60 -5.24 -7.85 -2.21
CA ARG A 60 -6.50 -7.25 -2.68
C ARG A 60 -6.27 -5.95 -3.43
N VAL A 61 -7.03 -5.74 -4.49
CA VAL A 61 -7.19 -4.42 -5.10
C VAL A 61 -8.37 -3.74 -4.41
N LEU A 62 -8.14 -2.55 -3.87
CA LEU A 62 -9.16 -1.76 -3.19
C LEU A 62 -9.49 -0.57 -4.08
N TYR A 63 -10.78 -0.30 -4.20
CA TYR A 63 -11.32 0.84 -4.93
C TYR A 63 -11.99 1.75 -3.92
N ALA A 64 -12.03 3.05 -4.19
CA ALA A 64 -12.86 3.94 -3.39
C ALA A 64 -14.32 3.48 -3.51
N GLU A 65 -14.98 3.21 -2.39
CA GLU A 65 -16.41 2.91 -2.40
C GLU A 65 -17.16 4.14 -2.93
N PRO A 66 -18.17 3.99 -3.81
CA PRO A 66 -18.85 5.11 -4.46
C PRO A 66 -19.75 5.97 -3.54
N GLU A 67 -19.62 5.91 -2.20
CA GLU A 67 -20.61 6.47 -1.27
C GLU A 67 -20.03 7.47 -0.25
N VAL A 68 -19.53 8.63 -0.69
CA VAL A 68 -19.63 9.91 0.05
C VAL A 68 -19.60 11.11 -0.91
N HIS A 69 -20.50 11.17 -1.90
CA HIS A 69 -20.77 12.43 -2.62
C HIS A 69 -22.25 12.83 -2.68
N ALA A 70 -23.16 11.92 -2.33
CA ALA A 70 -24.61 12.17 -2.39
C ALA A 70 -25.20 12.91 -1.17
N LEU A 71 -24.41 13.19 -0.11
CA LEU A 71 -24.91 13.86 1.11
C LEU A 71 -24.54 15.34 1.21
N ALA A 72 -23.75 15.89 0.27
CA ALA A 72 -23.41 17.31 0.23
C ALA A 72 -24.41 18.14 -0.60
N GLU A 73 -25.07 17.54 -1.60
CA GLU A 73 -26.03 18.25 -2.47
C GLU A 73 -27.48 18.22 -1.98
N ALA A 74 -27.78 17.49 -0.89
CA ALA A 74 -29.12 17.46 -0.27
C ALA A 74 -29.28 18.49 0.87
N ALA A 75 -28.28 19.35 1.08
CA ALA A 75 -28.25 20.36 2.13
C ALA A 75 -28.22 21.81 1.61
N GLU A 76 -28.45 22.02 0.30
CA GLU A 76 -28.67 23.36 -0.31
C GLU A 76 -30.15 23.64 -0.53
#